data_AF-A0A6G1EDF5-F1
#
_entry.id   AF-A0A6G1EDF5-F1
#
_cell.length_a   1.000
_cell.length_b   1.000
_cell.length_c   1.000
_cell.angle_alpha   90.00
_cell.angle_beta   90.00
_cell.angle_gamma   90.00
#
_symmetry.space_group_name_H-M   'P 1'
#
loop_
_entity.id
_entity.type
_entity.pdbx_description
1 polymer ?
#
loop_
_entity_poly.entity_id
_entity_poly.type
_entity_poly.pdbx_seq_one_letter_code
_entity_poly.pdbx_strand_id
1 'polypeptide(L)'
;MHSVLGSPTRDYLISNKGDKVPISDLEGKYVGLCIVVNGYGPVVQFTSLLAKIYEKLKEVEEKFEIVAVSLDNDEESFNESFVGMPWLAIPQGDKMCEKLARYFELRGLPTLVLIGPDGKTLNKNVADIIDEHGPDAWEGFPFSAEKLEILAEKAKAK
;
A
#
# COMPACT_ATOMS: atom_id res chain seq x y z
N MET A 1 -12.25 8.35 3.34
CA MET A 1 -11.12 8.03 2.44
C MET A 1 -10.78 9.18 1.49
N HIS A 2 -11.77 9.86 0.91
CA HIS A 2 -11.55 10.98 -0.03
C HIS A 2 -10.60 12.09 0.49
N SER A 3 -10.67 12.46 1.77
CA SER A 3 -9.78 13.45 2.38
C SER A 3 -8.29 13.07 2.36
N VAL A 4 -7.99 11.78 2.25
CA VAL A 4 -6.62 11.23 2.27
C VAL A 4 -6.11 10.90 0.88
N LEU A 5 -6.97 10.46 -0.04
CA LEU A 5 -6.56 9.99 -1.37
C LEU A 5 -6.96 10.92 -2.51
N GLY A 6 -7.89 11.84 -2.30
CA GLY A 6 -8.45 12.71 -3.32
C GLY A 6 -7.98 14.15 -3.21
N SER A 7 -8.49 14.97 -4.11
CA SER A 7 -8.33 16.42 -4.10
C SER A 7 -9.70 17.07 -4.37
N PRO A 8 -9.86 18.40 -4.21
CA PRO A 8 -11.12 19.06 -4.58
C PRO A 8 -11.55 18.84 -6.04
N THR A 9 -10.62 18.44 -6.91
CA THR A 9 -10.85 18.22 -8.34
C THR A 9 -10.68 16.76 -8.79
N ARG A 10 -10.37 15.83 -7.87
CA ARG A 10 -10.22 14.41 -8.18
C ARG A 10 -10.76 13.52 -7.07
N ASP A 11 -11.67 12.65 -7.47
CA ASP A 11 -12.39 11.66 -6.65
C ASP A 11 -12.13 10.20 -7.08
N TYR A 12 -11.15 9.95 -7.96
CA TYR A 12 -10.84 8.62 -8.50
C TYR A 12 -9.36 8.23 -8.36
N LEU A 13 -9.07 6.94 -8.37
CA LEU A 13 -7.75 6.31 -8.51
C LEU A 13 -7.66 5.61 -9.88
N ILE A 14 -6.47 5.14 -10.24
CA ILE A 14 -6.23 4.40 -11.50
C ILE A 14 -5.89 2.95 -11.19
N SER A 15 -6.52 2.00 -11.89
CA SER A 15 -6.13 0.59 -11.86
C SER A 15 -4.90 0.34 -12.74
N ASN A 16 -4.22 -0.78 -12.55
CA ASN A 16 -3.11 -1.21 -13.42
C ASN A 16 -3.50 -1.47 -14.89
N LYS A 17 -4.78 -1.34 -15.23
CA LYS A 17 -5.31 -1.39 -16.61
C LYS A 17 -5.63 0.00 -17.18
N GLY A 18 -5.46 1.06 -16.39
CA GLY A 18 -5.80 2.44 -16.76
C GLY A 18 -7.24 2.84 -16.45
N ASP A 19 -8.03 1.97 -15.81
CA ASP A 19 -9.42 2.28 -15.47
C ASP A 19 -9.51 3.23 -14.28
N LYS A 20 -10.46 4.17 -14.32
CA LYS A 20 -10.77 5.03 -13.18
C LYS A 20 -11.62 4.29 -12.16
N VAL A 21 -11.15 4.24 -10.92
CA VAL A 21 -11.85 3.63 -9.78
C VAL A 21 -12.26 4.72 -8.79
N PRO A 22 -13.55 4.89 -8.48
CA PRO A 22 -13.99 5.88 -7.49
C PRO A 22 -13.34 5.65 -6.12
N ILE A 23 -12.90 6.72 -5.45
CA ILE A 23 -12.33 6.61 -4.09
C ILE A 23 -13.39 6.13 -3.08
N SER A 24 -14.67 6.36 -3.36
CA SER A 24 -15.78 5.83 -2.56
C SER A 24 -15.76 4.30 -2.45
N ASP A 25 -15.20 3.59 -3.44
CA ASP A 25 -15.13 2.13 -3.43
C ASP A 25 -14.13 1.61 -2.38
N LEU A 26 -13.31 2.49 -1.82
CA LEU A 26 -12.36 2.18 -0.74
C LEU A 26 -12.93 2.52 0.65
N GLU A 27 -14.13 3.07 0.74
CA GLU A 27 -14.75 3.36 2.04
C GLU A 27 -15.07 2.07 2.81
N GLY A 28 -14.74 2.05 4.10
CA GLY A 28 -14.89 0.86 4.94
C GLY A 28 -13.86 -0.25 4.67
N LYS A 29 -12.86 -0.03 3.81
CA LYS A 29 -11.73 -0.93 3.60
C LYS A 29 -10.49 -0.43 4.35
N TYR A 30 -9.62 -1.37 4.72
CA TYR A 30 -8.23 -1.07 5.01
C TYR A 30 -7.52 -0.66 3.72
N VAL A 31 -6.67 0.37 3.80
CA VAL A 31 -5.91 0.86 2.65
C VAL A 31 -4.44 0.91 2.99
N GLY A 32 -3.62 0.20 2.21
CA GLY A 32 -2.17 0.29 2.25
C GLY A 32 -1.67 1.35 1.27
N LEU A 33 -1.06 2.45 1.75
CA LEU A 33 -0.37 3.40 0.87
C LEU A 33 1.06 2.90 0.63
N CYS A 34 1.30 2.32 -0.54
CA CYS A 34 2.61 1.80 -0.91
C CYS A 34 3.40 2.89 -1.61
N ILE A 35 4.48 3.35 -0.99
CA ILE A 35 5.36 4.35 -1.62
C ILE A 35 6.27 3.63 -2.62
N VAL A 36 6.26 4.08 -3.88
CA VAL A 36 7.04 3.47 -4.95
C VAL A 36 7.98 4.48 -5.60
N VAL A 37 9.17 3.99 -5.94
CA VAL A 37 10.22 4.68 -6.70
C VAL A 37 10.77 3.69 -7.70
N ASN A 38 10.67 4.01 -8.98
CA ASN A 38 11.09 3.14 -10.08
C ASN A 38 12.60 2.95 -10.09
N GLY A 39 13.01 1.76 -10.52
CA GLY A 39 14.44 1.40 -10.60
C GLY A 39 15.13 1.24 -9.25
N TYR A 40 14.44 1.44 -8.12
CA TYR A 40 15.00 1.22 -6.80
C TYR A 40 14.81 -0.24 -6.36
N GLY A 41 15.90 -1.03 -6.46
CA GLY A 41 15.89 -2.48 -6.22
C GLY A 41 15.16 -2.95 -4.96
N PRO A 42 15.37 -2.34 -3.77
CA PRO A 42 14.66 -2.72 -2.55
C PRO A 42 13.13 -2.55 -2.65
N VAL A 43 12.65 -1.51 -3.33
CA VAL A 43 11.20 -1.30 -3.55
C VAL A 43 10.65 -2.37 -4.49
N VAL A 44 11.38 -2.74 -5.55
CA VAL A 44 10.95 -3.80 -6.49
C VAL A 44 10.81 -5.15 -5.78
N GLN A 45 11.76 -5.49 -4.91
CA GLN A 45 11.69 -6.70 -4.09
C GLN A 45 10.50 -6.66 -3.13
N PHE A 46 10.31 -5.53 -2.45
CA PHE A 46 9.21 -5.32 -1.53
C PHE A 46 7.84 -5.42 -2.21
N THR A 47 7.64 -4.78 -3.36
CA THR A 47 6.36 -4.85 -4.08
C THR A 47 6.05 -6.26 -4.58
N SER A 48 7.08 -7.02 -4.95
CA SER A 48 6.92 -8.43 -5.34
C SER A 48 6.48 -9.31 -4.16
N LEU A 49 7.01 -9.05 -2.97
CA LEU A 49 6.59 -9.72 -1.74
C LEU A 49 5.17 -9.29 -1.33
N LEU A 50 4.90 -7.99 -1.37
CA LEU A 50 3.61 -7.40 -1.04
C LEU A 50 2.49 -7.93 -1.95
N ALA A 51 2.76 -8.20 -3.23
CA ALA A 51 1.80 -8.81 -4.13
C ALA A 51 1.32 -10.19 -3.65
N LYS A 52 2.22 -11.01 -3.08
CA LYS A 52 1.86 -12.32 -2.51
C LYS A 52 0.98 -12.18 -1.27
N ILE A 53 1.30 -11.24 -0.40
CA ILE A 53 0.50 -10.93 0.79
C ILE A 53 -0.88 -10.43 0.38
N TYR A 54 -0.93 -9.51 -0.60
CA TYR A 54 -2.16 -8.97 -1.13
C TYR A 54 -3.05 -10.05 -1.74
N GLU A 55 -2.50 -10.98 -2.51
CA GLU A 55 -3.21 -12.15 -3.03
C GLU A 55 -3.82 -12.98 -1.90
N LYS A 56 -3.04 -13.30 -0.86
CA LYS A 56 -3.53 -14.05 0.32
C LYS A 56 -4.66 -13.32 1.05
N LEU A 57 -4.57 -12.01 1.23
CA LEU A 57 -5.62 -11.19 1.83
C LEU A 57 -6.89 -11.16 0.98
N LYS A 58 -6.76 -11.15 -0.36
CA LYS A 58 -7.92 -11.28 -1.26
C LYS A 58 -8.55 -12.67 -1.21
N GLU A 59 -7.76 -13.74 -1.12
CA GLU A 59 -8.25 -15.13 -1.01
C GLU A 59 -9.17 -15.33 0.22
N VAL A 60 -8.84 -14.68 1.35
CA VAL A 60 -9.64 -14.74 2.58
C VAL A 60 -10.73 -13.65 2.65
N GLU A 61 -11.00 -12.98 1.53
CA GLU A 61 -11.99 -11.91 1.39
C GLU A 61 -11.80 -10.74 2.36
N GLU A 62 -10.55 -10.48 2.77
CA GLU A 62 -10.23 -9.34 3.63
C GLU A 62 -10.53 -8.04 2.88
N LYS A 63 -11.11 -7.06 3.59
CA LYS A 63 -11.46 -5.76 3.00
C LYS A 63 -10.23 -4.87 2.91
N PHE A 64 -9.26 -5.28 2.10
CA PHE A 64 -7.99 -4.61 1.93
C PHE A 64 -7.77 -4.18 0.47
N GLU A 65 -7.21 -2.99 0.29
CA GLU A 65 -6.77 -2.47 -0.99
C GLU A 65 -5.42 -1.77 -0.85
N ILE A 66 -4.59 -1.80 -1.90
CA ILE A 66 -3.32 -1.07 -1.94
C ILE A 66 -3.46 0.11 -2.93
N VAL A 67 -2.89 1.25 -2.54
CA VAL A 67 -2.78 2.42 -3.39
C VAL A 67 -1.31 2.79 -3.51
N ALA A 68 -0.75 2.61 -4.69
CA ALA A 68 0.58 3.06 -5.03
C ALA A 68 0.64 4.59 -5.05
N VAL A 69 1.66 5.13 -4.39
CA VAL A 69 2.00 6.54 -4.36
C VAL A 69 3.39 6.68 -4.96
N SER A 70 3.43 7.07 -6.23
CA SER A 70 4.68 7.28 -6.95
C SER A 70 5.35 8.57 -6.51
N LEU A 71 6.65 8.50 -6.20
CA LEU A 71 7.50 9.69 -6.01
C LEU A 71 8.36 9.99 -7.25
N ASP A 72 8.17 9.25 -8.34
CA ASP A 72 8.85 9.48 -9.60
C ASP A 72 8.23 10.63 -10.38
N ASN A 73 9.09 11.42 -11.02
CA ASN A 73 8.67 12.45 -11.97
C ASN A 73 8.53 11.91 -13.40
N ASP A 74 8.87 10.65 -13.64
CA ASP A 74 8.83 10.01 -14.96
C ASP A 74 7.58 9.15 -15.12
N GLU A 75 6.66 9.62 -15.97
CA GLU A 75 5.37 8.98 -16.20
C GLU A 75 5.45 7.66 -16.94
N GLU A 76 6.36 7.57 -17.90
CA GLU A 76 6.50 6.38 -18.73
C GLU A 76 7.02 5.22 -17.89
N SER A 77 8.11 5.44 -17.16
CA SER A 77 8.72 4.43 -16.29
C SER A 77 7.76 3.89 -15.22
N PHE A 78 6.90 4.75 -14.67
CA PHE A 78 5.94 4.31 -13.65
C PHE A 78 4.79 3.52 -14.25
N ASN A 79 4.27 3.95 -15.39
CA ASN A 79 3.22 3.19 -16.06
C ASN A 79 3.71 1.78 -16.44
N GLU A 80 4.94 1.65 -16.92
CA GLU A 80 5.54 0.35 -17.22
C GLU A 80 5.65 -0.56 -15.98
N SER A 81 6.12 -0.03 -14.85
CA SER A 81 6.27 -0.80 -13.61
C SER A 81 4.92 -1.13 -12.96
N PHE A 82 3.96 -0.21 -13.04
CA PHE A 82 2.65 -0.30 -12.42
C PHE A 82 1.75 -1.37 -13.05
N VAL A 83 1.91 -1.68 -14.35
CA VAL A 83 1.18 -2.78 -15.02
C VAL A 83 1.34 -4.10 -14.26
N GLY A 84 2.51 -4.35 -13.68
CA GLY A 84 2.80 -5.57 -12.90
C GLY A 84 2.23 -5.57 -11.48
N MET A 85 1.65 -4.47 -11.00
CA MET A 85 1.15 -4.35 -9.64
C MET A 85 -0.38 -4.57 -9.60
N PRO A 86 -0.91 -5.54 -8.83
CA PRO A 86 -2.32 -5.95 -8.89
C PRO A 86 -3.26 -5.03 -8.09
N TRP A 87 -2.94 -3.75 -7.96
CA TRP A 87 -3.62 -2.78 -7.11
C TRP A 87 -3.80 -1.41 -7.79
N LEU A 88 -4.25 -0.42 -7.03
CA LEU A 88 -4.58 0.92 -7.54
C LEU A 88 -3.40 1.89 -7.39
N ALA A 89 -3.46 3.03 -8.06
CA ALA A 89 -2.50 4.13 -7.91
C ALA A 89 -3.21 5.49 -7.86
N ILE A 90 -2.60 6.44 -7.17
CA ILE A 90 -2.89 7.85 -7.40
C ILE A 90 -2.37 8.20 -8.80
N PRO A 91 -3.14 8.92 -9.65
CA PRO A 91 -2.64 9.35 -10.95
C PRO A 91 -1.30 10.08 -10.83
N GLN A 92 -0.38 9.78 -11.73
CA GLN A 92 0.92 10.42 -11.70
C GLN A 92 0.85 11.92 -11.98
N GLY A 93 1.79 12.66 -11.41
CA GLY A 93 1.80 14.12 -11.45
C GLY A 93 0.78 14.76 -10.52
N ASP A 94 -0.06 13.98 -9.81
CA ASP A 94 -0.91 14.53 -8.76
C ASP A 94 -0.07 14.99 -7.56
N LYS A 95 -0.25 16.25 -7.18
CA LYS A 95 0.39 16.88 -6.01
C LYS A 95 0.11 16.14 -4.70
N MET A 96 -0.91 15.28 -4.67
CA MET A 96 -1.23 14.45 -3.53
C MET A 96 -0.10 13.47 -3.19
N CYS A 97 0.65 12.97 -4.17
CA CYS A 97 1.78 12.07 -3.93
C CYS A 97 2.85 12.75 -3.06
N GLU A 98 3.29 13.96 -3.45
CA GLU A 98 4.24 14.75 -2.65
C GLU A 98 3.68 15.13 -1.27
N LYS A 99 2.39 15.46 -1.21
CA LYS A 99 1.74 15.84 0.05
C LYS A 99 1.72 14.68 1.03
N LEU A 100 1.40 13.46 0.57
CA LEU A 100 1.40 12.26 1.39
C LEU A 100 2.80 11.90 1.86
N ALA A 101 3.81 11.99 0.97
CA ALA A 101 5.20 11.77 1.33
C ALA A 101 5.67 12.71 2.46
N ARG A 102 5.31 13.99 2.38
CA ARG A 102 5.61 14.96 3.45
C ARG A 102 4.81 14.70 4.72
N TYR A 103 3.52 14.39 4.59
CA TYR A 103 2.62 14.17 5.73
C TYR A 103 3.05 12.97 6.59
N PHE A 104 3.50 11.89 5.96
CA PHE A 104 3.96 10.70 6.68
C PHE A 104 5.42 10.76 7.14
N GLU A 105 6.13 11.86 6.83
CA GLU A 105 7.54 12.06 7.19
C GLU A 105 8.40 10.84 6.81
N LEU A 106 8.31 10.41 5.55
CA LEU A 106 8.97 9.19 5.08
C LEU A 106 10.46 9.19 5.44
N ARG A 107 10.88 8.23 6.26
CA ARG A 107 12.26 8.10 6.76
C ARG A 107 13.13 7.20 5.89
N GLY A 108 12.53 6.43 4.99
CA GLY A 108 13.21 5.47 4.13
C GLY A 108 12.25 4.75 3.19
N LEU A 109 12.81 3.95 2.30
CA LEU A 109 12.08 3.05 1.40
C LEU A 109 12.60 1.62 1.59
N PRO A 110 11.75 0.59 1.42
CA PRO A 110 10.31 0.66 1.15
C PRO A 110 9.48 1.21 2.33
N THR A 111 8.31 1.79 2.05
CA THR A 111 7.33 2.19 3.07
C THR A 111 5.92 1.78 2.66
N LEU A 112 5.18 1.18 3.60
CA LEU A 112 3.75 0.89 3.47
C LEU A 112 3.00 1.46 4.67
N VAL A 113 2.21 2.51 4.46
CA VAL A 113 1.34 3.08 5.51
C VAL A 113 0.03 2.30 5.53
N LEU A 114 -0.42 1.86 6.70
CA LEU A 114 -1.73 1.23 6.85
C LEU A 114 -2.77 2.22 7.38
N ILE A 115 -3.87 2.35 6.64
CA ILE A 115 -5.04 3.15 7.00
C ILE A 115 -6.21 2.21 7.27
N GLY A 116 -6.94 2.48 8.36
CA GLY A 116 -8.11 1.70 8.75
C GLY A 116 -9.39 2.06 7.98
N PRO A 117 -10.45 1.26 8.13
CA PRO A 117 -11.76 1.50 7.52
C PRO A 117 -12.38 2.86 7.83
N ASP A 118 -12.02 3.44 8.98
CA ASP A 118 -12.47 4.77 9.42
C ASP A 118 -11.67 5.93 8.80
N GLY A 119 -10.68 5.62 7.95
CA GLY A 119 -9.79 6.57 7.31
C GLY A 119 -8.65 7.08 8.20
N LYS A 120 -8.46 6.54 9.41
CA LYS A 120 -7.34 6.91 10.27
C LYS A 120 -6.13 6.04 10.00
N THR A 121 -4.95 6.62 10.19
CA THR A 121 -3.69 5.88 10.11
C THR A 121 -3.58 4.92 11.30
N LEU A 122 -3.47 3.62 11.02
CA LEU A 122 -3.23 2.58 12.02
C LEU A 122 -1.73 2.40 12.26
N ASN A 123 -0.95 2.38 11.19
CA ASN A 123 0.50 2.28 11.26
C ASN A 123 1.15 3.11 10.14
N LYS A 124 2.19 3.86 10.48
CA LYS A 124 2.92 4.73 9.53
C LYS A 124 3.91 3.97 8.66
N ASN A 125 4.36 2.78 9.07
CA ASN A 125 5.17 1.92 8.23
C ASN A 125 5.09 0.47 8.72
N VAL A 126 4.48 -0.41 7.93
CA VAL A 126 4.44 -1.86 8.18
C VAL A 126 5.48 -2.63 7.34
N ALA A 127 6.36 -1.93 6.60
CA ALA A 127 7.33 -2.58 5.73
C ALA A 127 8.30 -3.49 6.51
N ASP A 128 8.72 -3.08 7.71
CA ASP A 128 9.63 -3.88 8.55
C ASP A 128 9.00 -5.22 8.97
N ILE A 129 7.69 -5.21 9.28
CA ILE A 129 6.94 -6.43 9.65
C ILE A 129 6.87 -7.39 8.44
N ILE A 130 6.67 -6.84 7.25
CA ILE A 130 6.61 -7.61 6.01
C ILE A 130 8.00 -8.18 5.67
N ASP A 131 9.07 -7.42 5.89
CA ASP A 131 10.44 -7.88 5.65
C ASP A 131 10.83 -9.00 6.64
N GLU A 132 10.49 -8.84 7.92
CA GLU A 132 10.77 -9.81 8.98
C GLU A 132 10.05 -11.15 8.77
N HIS A 133 8.75 -11.09 8.44
CA HIS A 133 7.91 -12.29 8.35
C HIS A 133 7.73 -12.80 6.92
N GLY A 134 8.25 -12.08 5.92
CA GLY A 134 8.16 -12.46 4.52
C GLY A 134 6.71 -12.68 4.09
N PRO A 135 6.42 -13.73 3.29
CA PRO A 135 5.07 -14.01 2.83
C PRO A 135 4.10 -14.23 3.98
N ASP A 136 4.53 -14.84 5.10
CA ASP A 136 3.68 -15.22 6.24
C ASP A 136 3.14 -13.99 7.01
N ALA A 137 3.62 -12.78 6.72
CA ALA A 137 3.15 -11.53 7.32
C ALA A 137 1.64 -11.29 7.15
N TRP A 138 1.00 -11.88 6.13
CA TRP A 138 -0.44 -11.75 5.90
C TRP A 138 -1.27 -12.23 7.11
N GLU A 139 -0.77 -13.20 7.89
CA GLU A 139 -1.46 -13.71 9.09
C GLU A 139 -1.51 -12.68 10.23
N GLY A 140 -0.58 -11.73 10.22
CA GLY A 140 -0.51 -10.65 11.20
C GLY A 140 -1.46 -9.49 10.89
N PHE A 141 -2.16 -9.49 9.75
CA PHE A 141 -3.05 -8.39 9.36
C PHE A 141 -4.21 -8.19 10.37
N PRO A 142 -4.61 -6.94 10.71
CA PRO A 142 -4.13 -5.64 10.21
C PRO A 142 -2.94 -5.07 11.01
N PHE A 143 -2.05 -5.93 11.51
CA PHE A 143 -0.85 -5.59 12.27
C PHE A 143 -1.13 -4.85 13.58
N SER A 144 -2.25 -5.19 14.21
CA SER A 144 -2.52 -4.81 15.60
C SER A 144 -1.55 -5.53 16.56
N ALA A 145 -1.31 -4.97 17.75
CA ALA A 145 -0.42 -5.56 18.75
C ALA A 145 -0.75 -7.04 19.02
N GLU A 146 -2.03 -7.37 19.21
CA GLU A 146 -2.51 -8.73 19.43
C GLU A 146 -2.17 -9.66 18.25
N LYS A 147 -2.39 -9.22 17.01
CA LYS A 147 -2.10 -10.02 15.82
C LYS A 147 -0.60 -10.24 15.62
N LEU A 148 0.22 -9.24 15.95
CA LEU A 148 1.67 -9.34 15.87
C LEU A 148 2.25 -10.28 16.93
N GLU A 149 1.67 -10.29 18.14
CA GLU A 149 2.05 -11.26 19.18
C GLU A 149 1.77 -12.69 18.71
N ILE A 150 0.57 -12.95 18.18
CA ILE A 150 0.20 -14.26 17.62
C ILE A 150 1.15 -14.65 16.46
N LEU A 151 1.46 -13.71 15.56
CA LEU A 151 2.38 -13.95 14.44
C LEU A 151 3.79 -14.32 14.94
N ALA A 152 4.31 -13.59 15.93
CA ALA A 152 5.62 -13.85 16.51
C ALA A 152 5.69 -15.20 17.25
N GLU A 153 4.62 -15.61 17.94
CA GLU A 153 4.53 -16.92 18.56
C GLU A 153 4.57 -18.06 17.54
N LYS A 154 3.81 -17.93 16.44
CA LYS A 154 3.83 -18.91 15.35
C LYS A 154 5.20 -19.02 14.69
N ALA A 155 5.88 -17.89 14.48
CA ALA A 155 7.21 -17.88 13.88
C ALA A 155 8.25 -18.63 14.76
N LYS A 156 8.12 -18.55 16.09
CA LYS A 156 8.98 -19.29 17.04
C LYS A 156 8.70 -20.80 17.11
N ALA A 157 7.50 -21.22 16.70
CA ALA A 157 7.07 -22.61 16.75
C ALA A 157 7.40 -23.41 15.47
N LYS A 158 7.99 -22.77 14.47
CA LYS A 158 8.38 -23.32 13.17
C LYS A 158 9.87 -23.64 13.13
#